data_AF-A0A1A9WTU3-F1
#
_entry.id   AF-A0A1A9WTU3-F1
#
_cell.length_a   1.000
_cell.length_b   1.000
_cell.length_c   1.000
_cell.angle_alpha   90.00
_cell.angle_beta   90.00
_cell.angle_gamma   90.00
#
_symmetry.space_group_name_H-M   'P 1'
#
loop_
_entity.id
_entity.type
_entity.pdbx_description
1 polymer ?
#
loop_
_entity_poly.entity_id
_entity_poly.type
_entity_poly.pdbx_seq_one_letter_code
_entity_poly.pdbx_strand_id
1 'polypeptide(L)'
;MKLITVIVLSIDILSLIDASPSVQEGIVLDQCLAPYGGYTFETDQRLQRYKQWSPTYEEFPCFTNCYLNHTLNIYNETQGFDKENVIKRFGRSVYDACQEKLTLGNNSCEIAYNGFHCLINHEDDPFILIDNIANITREAKHVMKECLHKFNTDDWQYLSSYTRFPVQEPIPCYTRCFVSKMQLYNYRLKNWNIAAMQRLLGVPAEHANIENCLALSKRRNNFMCAWIYKEMTCFSLAK
;
A
#
# COMPACT_ATOMS: atom_id res chain seq x y z
N MET A 1 -3.79 -14.01 20.82
CA MET A 1 -4.62 -13.07 20.03
C MET A 1 -3.77 -12.52 18.91
N LYS A 2 -4.07 -12.90 17.65
CA LYS A 2 -3.15 -12.84 16.50
C LYS A 2 -3.00 -11.41 15.97
N LEU A 3 -2.21 -10.61 16.68
CA LEU A 3 -1.62 -9.35 16.20
C LEU A 3 -0.22 -9.58 15.57
N ILE A 4 0.04 -10.82 15.15
CA ILE A 4 1.23 -11.27 14.44
C ILE A 4 0.69 -12.07 13.26
N THR A 5 1.23 -11.85 12.06
CA THR A 5 0.94 -12.49 10.76
C THR A 5 0.01 -11.75 9.77
N VAL A 6 0.14 -10.42 9.65
CA VAL A 6 -0.04 -9.66 8.39
C VAL A 6 0.91 -8.47 8.51
N ILE A 7 2.23 -8.63 8.33
CA ILE A 7 2.95 -8.42 7.08
C ILE A 7 4.26 -9.23 7.23
N VAL A 8 4.35 -10.36 6.56
CA VAL A 8 5.62 -10.96 6.15
C VAL A 8 5.49 -11.08 4.64
N LEU A 9 6.46 -10.54 3.92
CA LEU A 9 6.41 -10.04 2.54
C LEU A 9 5.97 -8.57 2.41
N SER A 10 6.42 -7.73 3.34
CA SER A 10 7.11 -6.51 2.88
C SER A 10 8.40 -6.99 2.23
N ILE A 11 8.40 -7.12 0.90
CA ILE A 11 9.67 -6.95 0.18
C ILE A 11 10.10 -5.53 0.52
N ASP A 12 11.27 -5.41 1.11
CA ASP A 12 11.96 -4.16 1.37
C ASP A 12 12.19 -3.40 0.04
N ILE A 13 11.19 -2.67 -0.45
CA ILE A 13 11.32 -1.80 -1.63
C ILE A 13 11.61 -0.34 -1.22
N LEU A 14 11.70 -0.04 0.08
CA LEU A 14 11.99 1.31 0.57
C LEU A 14 13.46 1.55 0.93
N SER A 15 14.36 0.81 0.28
CA SER A 15 15.79 1.12 0.15
C SER A 15 16.20 1.01 -1.32
N LEU A 16 15.57 1.81 -2.19
CA LEU A 16 15.96 1.94 -3.60
C LEU A 16 16.86 3.15 -3.84
N ILE A 17 17.99 3.11 -3.16
CA ILE A 17 19.26 3.55 -3.72
C ILE A 17 20.15 2.32 -3.48
N ASP A 18 20.35 1.49 -4.52
CA ASP A 18 21.12 0.23 -4.52
C ASP A 18 20.52 -1.04 -3.89
N ALA A 19 19.27 -1.42 -4.21
CA ALA A 19 18.83 -2.81 -3.99
C ALA A 19 19.17 -3.67 -5.23
N SER A 20 20.26 -4.45 -5.16
CA SER A 20 20.50 -5.50 -6.16
C SER A 20 19.39 -6.56 -6.05
N PRO A 21 18.97 -7.19 -7.17
CA PRO A 21 18.00 -8.28 -7.13
C PRO A 21 18.43 -9.38 -6.15
N SER A 22 17.47 -10.04 -5.51
CA SER A 22 17.78 -11.25 -4.75
C SER A 22 18.43 -12.30 -5.66
N VAL A 23 19.20 -13.25 -5.12
CA VAL A 23 19.83 -14.30 -5.94
C VAL A 23 18.82 -15.03 -6.81
N GLN A 24 17.64 -15.34 -6.27
CA GLN A 24 16.57 -16.00 -7.00
C GLN A 24 15.98 -15.11 -8.10
N GLU A 25 15.78 -13.82 -7.81
CA GLU A 25 15.29 -12.86 -8.78
C GLU A 25 16.30 -12.62 -9.90
N GLY A 26 17.59 -12.54 -9.59
CA GLY A 26 18.67 -12.43 -10.57
C GLY A 26 18.70 -13.61 -11.55
N ILE A 27 18.45 -14.83 -11.07
CA ILE A 27 18.34 -16.03 -11.93
C ILE A 27 17.17 -15.89 -12.90
N VAL A 28 16.00 -15.47 -12.40
CA VAL A 28 14.82 -15.30 -13.27
C VAL A 28 15.04 -14.17 -14.28
N LEU A 29 15.63 -13.05 -13.85
CA LEU A 29 15.96 -11.93 -14.73
C LEU A 29 16.90 -12.38 -15.85
N ASP A 30 17.96 -13.13 -15.52
CA ASP A 30 18.89 -13.66 -16.52
C ASP A 30 18.20 -14.61 -17.50
N GLN A 31 17.34 -15.51 -17.01
CA GLN A 31 16.56 -16.42 -17.86
C GLN A 31 15.63 -15.68 -18.81
N CYS A 32 14.86 -14.71 -18.31
CA CYS A 32 13.91 -13.95 -19.12
C CYS A 32 14.58 -12.94 -20.06
N LEU A 33 15.82 -12.52 -19.75
CA LEU A 33 16.61 -11.65 -20.61
C LEU A 33 17.60 -12.40 -21.52
N ALA A 34 17.73 -13.73 -21.40
CA ALA A 34 18.62 -14.53 -22.24
C ALA A 34 18.44 -14.26 -23.75
N PRO A 35 17.22 -14.08 -24.30
CA PRO A 35 17.02 -13.71 -25.71
C PRO A 35 17.60 -12.34 -26.11
N TYR A 36 17.88 -11.49 -25.12
CA TYR A 36 18.38 -10.12 -25.25
C TYR A 36 19.82 -9.95 -24.77
N GLY A 37 20.54 -11.05 -24.56
CA GLY A 37 21.94 -11.04 -24.10
C GLY A 37 22.13 -11.26 -22.59
N GLY A 38 21.09 -11.68 -21.87
CA GLY A 38 21.14 -12.00 -20.44
C GLY A 38 21.10 -10.77 -19.54
N TYR A 39 21.25 -10.99 -18.22
CA TYR A 39 21.24 -9.90 -17.25
C TYR A 39 22.59 -9.19 -17.17
N THR A 40 22.68 -8.05 -17.86
CA THR A 40 23.84 -7.14 -17.92
C THR A 40 23.51 -5.76 -17.35
N PHE A 41 24.52 -4.92 -17.13
CA PHE A 41 24.32 -3.53 -16.72
C PHE A 41 23.44 -2.74 -17.71
N GLU A 42 23.64 -2.94 -19.01
CA GLU A 42 22.82 -2.27 -20.04
C GLU A 42 21.36 -2.71 -19.94
N THR A 43 21.10 -4.02 -19.87
CA THR A 43 19.72 -4.52 -19.76
C THR A 43 19.07 -4.14 -18.44
N ASP A 44 19.82 -4.04 -17.33
CA ASP A 44 19.30 -3.51 -16.07
C ASP A 44 18.87 -2.04 -16.21
N GLN A 45 19.70 -1.18 -16.82
CA GLN A 45 19.29 0.21 -17.09
C GLN A 45 18.03 0.31 -17.94
N ARG A 46 17.83 -0.63 -18.88
CA ARG A 46 16.60 -0.72 -19.68
C ARG A 46 15.42 -1.22 -18.83
N LEU A 47 15.63 -2.21 -17.95
CA LEU A 47 14.62 -2.66 -16.99
C LEU A 47 14.16 -1.54 -16.07
N GLN A 48 15.04 -0.60 -15.69
CA GLN A 48 14.61 0.57 -14.90
C GLN A 48 13.55 1.41 -15.61
N ARG A 49 13.46 1.36 -16.95
CA ARG A 49 12.38 2.03 -17.71
C ARG A 49 11.03 1.32 -17.62
N TYR A 50 10.96 0.06 -17.19
CA TYR A 50 9.67 -0.57 -16.87
C TYR A 50 8.91 0.19 -15.78
N LYS A 51 9.61 0.92 -14.90
CA LYS A 51 8.97 1.81 -13.92
C LYS A 51 8.16 2.95 -14.55
N GLN A 52 8.46 3.30 -15.80
CA GLN A 52 7.75 4.35 -16.54
C GLN A 52 6.54 3.82 -17.31
N TRP A 53 6.44 2.49 -17.48
CA TRP A 53 5.39 1.74 -18.16
C TRP A 53 4.81 2.40 -19.43
N SER A 54 5.23 1.91 -20.60
CA SER A 54 4.62 2.38 -21.85
C SER A 54 3.21 1.79 -22.03
N PRO A 55 2.21 2.61 -22.42
CA PRO A 55 0.85 2.12 -22.68
C PRO A 55 0.73 1.32 -23.98
N THR A 56 1.72 1.38 -24.87
CA THR A 56 1.63 0.83 -26.24
C THR A 56 2.66 -0.24 -26.56
N TYR A 57 3.69 -0.41 -25.72
CA TYR A 57 4.71 -1.43 -25.96
C TYR A 57 5.42 -1.83 -24.67
N GLU A 58 6.03 -3.01 -24.72
CA GLU A 58 6.90 -3.53 -23.67
C GLU A 58 8.36 -3.41 -24.14
N GLU A 59 9.24 -2.82 -23.33
CA GLU A 59 10.65 -2.55 -23.70
C GLU A 59 11.43 -3.83 -24.06
N PHE A 60 11.11 -4.95 -23.41
CA PHE A 60 11.58 -6.29 -23.78
C PHE A 60 10.37 -7.16 -24.13
N PRO A 61 10.11 -7.45 -25.41
CA PRO A 61 8.91 -8.18 -25.81
C PRO A 61 8.68 -9.48 -25.01
N CYS A 62 7.51 -9.62 -24.40
CA CYS A 62 7.09 -10.80 -23.62
C CYS A 62 7.88 -11.04 -22.32
N PHE A 63 8.69 -10.09 -21.86
CA PHE A 63 9.45 -10.23 -20.62
C PHE A 63 8.53 -10.39 -19.41
N THR A 64 7.45 -9.61 -19.31
CA THR A 64 6.50 -9.66 -18.18
C THR A 64 5.86 -11.04 -18.08
N ASN A 65 5.46 -11.65 -19.21
CA ASN A 65 4.93 -13.01 -19.21
C ASN A 65 5.94 -14.02 -18.68
N CYS A 66 7.20 -13.96 -19.13
CA CYS A 66 8.26 -14.81 -18.60
C CYS A 66 8.46 -14.59 -17.10
N TYR A 67 8.66 -13.34 -16.68
CA TYR A 67 8.93 -12.98 -15.30
C TYR A 67 7.82 -13.45 -14.36
N LEU A 68 6.56 -13.20 -14.71
CA LEU A 68 5.41 -13.60 -13.89
C LEU A 68 5.19 -15.12 -13.85
N ASN A 69 5.56 -15.86 -14.90
CA ASN A 69 5.46 -17.32 -14.89
C ASN A 69 6.47 -17.97 -13.93
N HIS A 70 7.55 -17.25 -13.61
CA HIS A 70 8.60 -17.69 -12.68
C HIS A 70 8.52 -17.04 -11.29
N THR A 71 7.67 -16.03 -11.11
CA THR A 71 7.62 -15.23 -9.87
C THR A 71 6.18 -14.98 -9.41
N LEU A 72 6.03 -14.52 -8.17
CA LEU A 72 4.78 -14.00 -7.57
C LEU A 72 3.60 -14.99 -7.43
N ASN A 73 3.58 -16.11 -8.15
CA ASN A 73 2.50 -17.10 -8.14
C ASN A 73 1.10 -16.47 -8.35
N ILE A 74 1.00 -15.44 -9.19
CA ILE A 74 -0.24 -14.73 -9.52
C ILE A 74 -0.71 -14.97 -10.95
N TYR A 75 0.12 -15.59 -11.79
CA TYR A 75 -0.10 -15.72 -13.21
C TYR A 75 0.53 -17.01 -13.73
N ASN A 76 -0.12 -17.62 -14.71
CA ASN A 76 0.41 -18.73 -15.49
C ASN A 76 0.11 -18.49 -16.97
N GLU A 77 1.07 -18.76 -17.86
CA GLU A 77 0.90 -18.47 -19.30
C GLU A 77 -0.29 -19.18 -19.94
N THR A 78 -0.72 -20.33 -19.41
CA THR A 78 -1.85 -21.12 -19.93
C THR A 78 -3.18 -20.75 -19.29
N GLN A 79 -3.18 -20.31 -18.04
CA GLN A 79 -4.40 -20.04 -17.25
C GLN A 79 -4.69 -18.55 -17.06
N GLY A 80 -3.73 -17.67 -17.35
CA GLY A 80 -3.80 -16.25 -17.06
C GLY A 80 -3.59 -15.93 -15.58
N PHE A 81 -4.16 -14.82 -15.12
CA PHE A 81 -4.06 -14.37 -13.74
C PHE A 81 -4.94 -15.19 -12.79
N ASP A 82 -4.36 -15.69 -11.71
CA ASP A 82 -5.09 -16.37 -10.63
C ASP A 82 -5.74 -15.33 -9.71
N LYS A 83 -7.07 -15.30 -9.71
CA LYS A 83 -7.87 -14.34 -8.93
C LYS A 83 -7.50 -14.32 -7.45
N GLU A 84 -7.41 -15.48 -6.80
CA GLU A 84 -7.23 -15.55 -5.35
C GLU A 84 -5.82 -15.09 -4.96
N ASN A 85 -4.80 -15.45 -5.73
CA ASN A 85 -3.43 -15.01 -5.51
C ASN A 85 -3.24 -13.52 -5.83
N VAL A 86 -3.90 -12.99 -6.88
CA VAL A 86 -3.90 -11.54 -7.17
C VAL A 86 -4.55 -10.77 -6.02
N ILE A 87 -5.74 -11.19 -5.56
CA ILE A 87 -6.42 -10.55 -4.42
C ILE A 87 -5.57 -10.64 -3.16
N LYS A 88 -4.92 -11.77 -2.91
CA LYS A 88 -4.04 -11.95 -1.76
C LYS A 88 -2.82 -11.02 -1.81
N ARG A 89 -2.25 -10.78 -2.99
CA ARG A 89 -1.02 -9.97 -3.16
C ARG A 89 -1.28 -8.47 -3.24
N PHE A 90 -2.31 -8.07 -3.98
CA PHE A 90 -2.60 -6.65 -4.29
C PHE A 90 -3.87 -6.13 -3.59
N GLY A 91 -4.66 -7.01 -2.99
CA GLY A 91 -5.95 -6.67 -2.39
C GLY A 91 -7.11 -6.71 -3.37
N ARG A 92 -8.32 -6.81 -2.82
CA ARG A 92 -9.55 -6.94 -3.61
C ARG A 92 -9.84 -5.71 -4.47
N SER A 93 -9.58 -4.50 -3.96
CA SER A 93 -9.87 -3.28 -4.71
C SER A 93 -9.01 -3.11 -5.95
N VAL A 94 -7.74 -3.53 -5.90
CA VAL A 94 -6.87 -3.55 -7.10
C VAL A 94 -7.40 -4.55 -8.11
N TYR A 95 -7.72 -5.77 -7.67
CA TYR A 95 -8.27 -6.80 -8.55
C TYR A 95 -9.54 -6.32 -9.25
N ASP A 96 -10.48 -5.75 -8.48
CA ASP A 96 -11.75 -5.25 -9.01
C ASP A 96 -11.53 -4.09 -10.01
N ALA A 97 -10.56 -3.20 -9.76
CA ALA A 97 -10.21 -2.10 -10.68
C ALA A 97 -9.53 -2.60 -11.97
N CYS A 98 -8.73 -3.67 -11.88
CA CYS A 98 -7.94 -4.18 -13.00
C CYS A 98 -8.62 -5.33 -13.76
N GLN A 99 -9.82 -5.76 -13.37
CA GLN A 99 -10.44 -6.98 -13.88
C GLN A 99 -10.45 -7.08 -15.42
N GLU A 100 -10.77 -5.98 -16.11
CA GLU A 100 -10.74 -5.93 -17.58
C GLU A 100 -9.32 -6.13 -18.13
N LYS A 101 -8.33 -5.44 -17.54
CA LYS A 101 -6.93 -5.49 -17.96
C LYS A 101 -6.27 -6.84 -17.72
N LEU A 102 -6.71 -7.60 -16.71
CA LEU A 102 -6.22 -8.95 -16.42
C LEU A 102 -6.53 -9.98 -17.52
N THR A 103 -7.42 -9.65 -18.46
CA THR A 103 -7.77 -10.53 -19.60
C THR A 103 -7.55 -9.88 -20.96
N LEU A 104 -7.08 -8.63 -20.99
CA LEU A 104 -6.98 -7.85 -22.22
C LEU A 104 -5.68 -8.18 -22.97
N GLY A 105 -5.80 -8.72 -24.19
CA GLY A 105 -4.66 -8.94 -25.09
C GLY A 105 -4.95 -10.03 -26.12
N ASN A 106 -4.17 -10.05 -27.19
CA ASN A 106 -4.29 -11.06 -28.26
C ASN A 106 -3.49 -12.35 -27.96
N ASN A 107 -2.55 -12.28 -27.02
CA ASN A 107 -1.67 -13.39 -26.64
C ASN A 107 -1.27 -13.26 -25.15
N SER A 108 -0.63 -14.30 -24.61
CA SER A 108 -0.21 -14.35 -23.21
C SER A 108 0.76 -13.23 -22.82
N CYS A 109 1.64 -12.79 -23.73
CA CYS A 109 2.54 -11.67 -23.51
C CYS A 109 1.77 -10.35 -23.27
N GLU A 110 0.81 -10.03 -24.15
CA GLU A 110 -0.03 -8.83 -24.02
C GLU A 110 -0.91 -8.89 -22.77
N ILE A 111 -1.52 -10.04 -22.48
CA ILE A 111 -2.35 -10.24 -21.28
C ILE A 111 -1.51 -10.01 -20.02
N ALA A 112 -0.33 -10.64 -19.93
CA ALA A 112 0.58 -10.47 -18.80
C ALA A 112 1.00 -9.01 -18.61
N TYR A 113 1.43 -8.34 -19.69
CA TYR A 113 1.86 -6.95 -19.64
C TYR A 113 0.72 -6.02 -19.22
N ASN A 114 -0.44 -6.09 -19.88
CA ASN A 114 -1.58 -5.22 -19.59
C ASN A 114 -2.11 -5.42 -18.17
N GLY A 115 -2.25 -6.67 -17.75
CA GLY A 115 -2.72 -7.01 -16.41
C GLY A 115 -1.76 -6.52 -15.34
N PHE A 116 -0.49 -6.87 -15.45
CA PHE A 116 0.50 -6.52 -14.42
C PHE A 116 0.81 -5.02 -14.35
N HIS A 117 0.85 -4.34 -15.50
CA HIS A 117 0.95 -2.88 -15.54
C HIS A 117 -0.22 -2.22 -14.77
N CYS A 118 -1.45 -2.71 -14.95
CA CYS A 118 -2.58 -2.22 -14.16
C CYS A 118 -2.39 -2.47 -12.65
N LEU A 119 -2.01 -3.70 -12.28
CA LEU A 119 -1.82 -4.08 -10.86
C LEU A 119 -0.79 -3.19 -10.17
N ILE A 120 0.37 -2.98 -10.81
CA ILE A 120 1.47 -2.18 -10.25
C ILE A 120 1.11 -0.69 -10.18
N ASN A 121 0.43 -0.15 -11.20
CA ASN A 121 -0.01 1.26 -11.17
C ASN A 121 -0.99 1.58 -10.03
N HIS A 122 -1.73 0.56 -9.57
CA HIS A 122 -2.66 0.71 -8.46
C HIS A 122 -2.08 0.26 -7.10
N GLU A 123 -0.88 -0.31 -7.04
CA GLU A 123 -0.26 -0.75 -5.77
C GLU A 123 0.00 0.45 -4.84
N ASP A 124 0.42 1.57 -5.42
CA ASP A 124 0.67 2.83 -4.69
C ASP A 124 -0.50 3.83 -4.75
N ASP A 125 -1.63 3.47 -5.37
CA ASP A 125 -2.78 4.36 -5.43
C ASP A 125 -3.33 4.60 -4.01
N PRO A 126 -3.42 5.86 -3.57
CA PRO A 126 -3.76 6.19 -2.19
C PRO A 126 -5.20 5.79 -1.81
N PHE A 127 -6.15 5.76 -2.77
CA PHE A 127 -7.53 5.35 -2.50
C PHE A 127 -7.64 3.84 -2.40
N ILE A 128 -6.86 3.12 -3.20
CA ILE A 128 -6.70 1.67 -3.09
C ILE A 128 -6.05 1.30 -1.77
N LEU A 129 -4.98 1.99 -1.36
CA LEU A 129 -4.32 1.78 -0.07
C LEU A 129 -5.34 1.90 1.08
N ILE A 130 -6.22 2.91 1.04
CA ILE A 130 -7.30 3.08 2.02
C ILE A 130 -8.29 1.91 1.98
N ASP A 131 -8.70 1.48 0.78
CA ASP A 131 -9.65 0.37 0.65
C ASP A 131 -9.08 -0.97 1.11
N ASN A 132 -7.78 -1.16 1.01
CA ASN A 132 -7.10 -2.38 1.44
C ASN A 132 -6.85 -2.44 2.96
N ILE A 133 -7.11 -1.36 3.72
CA ILE A 133 -6.98 -1.39 5.19
C ILE A 133 -7.96 -2.41 5.77
N ALA A 134 -7.42 -3.42 6.44
CA ALA A 134 -8.19 -4.44 7.12
C ALA A 134 -8.78 -3.92 8.44
N ASN A 135 -9.85 -4.54 8.90
CA ASN A 135 -10.43 -4.35 10.25
C ASN A 135 -10.89 -2.92 10.60
N ILE A 136 -11.15 -2.08 9.59
CA ILE A 136 -11.83 -0.78 9.78
C ILE A 136 -13.15 -0.76 8.99
N THR A 137 -14.08 0.07 9.46
CA THR A 137 -15.41 0.20 8.84
C THR A 137 -15.36 0.87 7.45
N ARG A 138 -16.38 0.59 6.62
CA ARG A 138 -16.56 1.30 5.32
C ARG A 138 -16.71 2.81 5.50
N GLU A 139 -17.36 3.23 6.58
CA GLU A 139 -17.48 4.64 6.97
C GLU A 139 -16.11 5.28 7.20
N ALA A 140 -15.24 4.63 7.98
CA ALA A 140 -13.87 5.12 8.20
C ALA A 140 -13.10 5.27 6.88
N LYS A 141 -13.15 4.26 6.00
CA LYS A 141 -12.52 4.33 4.67
C LYS A 141 -13.05 5.50 3.84
N HIS A 142 -14.36 5.71 3.82
CA HIS A 142 -14.96 6.83 3.11
C HIS A 142 -14.44 8.17 3.63
N VAL A 143 -14.39 8.36 4.95
CA VAL A 143 -13.90 9.61 5.56
C VAL A 143 -12.40 9.80 5.34
N MET A 144 -11.60 8.72 5.34
CA MET A 144 -10.17 8.79 4.98
C MET A 144 -9.98 9.33 3.56
N LYS A 145 -10.78 8.86 2.59
CA LYS A 145 -10.75 9.35 1.20
C LYS A 145 -11.23 10.80 1.11
N GLU A 146 -12.32 11.13 1.80
CA GLU A 146 -12.87 12.49 1.82
C GLU A 146 -11.87 13.49 2.42
N CYS A 147 -11.12 13.10 3.45
CA CYS A 147 -10.06 13.93 4.01
C CYS A 147 -8.87 14.06 3.07
N LEU A 148 -8.50 13.01 2.34
CA LEU A 148 -7.38 13.05 1.40
C LEU A 148 -7.62 14.07 0.28
N HIS A 149 -8.85 14.12 -0.24
CA HIS A 149 -9.27 15.10 -1.25
C HIS A 149 -9.16 16.58 -0.81
N LYS A 150 -8.89 16.87 0.46
CA LYS A 150 -8.65 18.24 0.93
C LYS A 150 -7.21 18.72 0.75
N PHE A 151 -6.29 17.81 0.40
CA PHE A 151 -4.86 18.09 0.25
C PHE A 151 -4.44 18.04 -1.21
N ASN A 152 -3.26 18.59 -1.51
CA ASN A 152 -2.72 18.56 -2.86
C ASN A 152 -2.49 17.11 -3.30
N THR A 153 -2.71 16.83 -4.58
CA THR A 153 -2.51 15.49 -5.15
C THR A 153 -1.07 15.00 -4.96
N ASP A 154 -0.11 15.91 -4.98
CA ASP A 154 1.31 15.61 -4.75
C ASP A 154 1.58 15.10 -3.33
N ASP A 155 0.73 15.47 -2.36
CA ASP A 155 0.86 14.98 -0.98
C ASP A 155 0.34 13.53 -0.83
N TRP A 156 -0.48 13.06 -1.77
CA TRP A 156 -1.15 11.76 -1.63
C TRP A 156 -0.16 10.59 -1.67
N GLN A 157 0.98 10.75 -2.35
CA GLN A 157 2.06 9.76 -2.37
C GLN A 157 2.61 9.44 -0.98
N TYR A 158 2.46 10.35 -0.01
CA TYR A 158 2.94 10.15 1.37
C TYR A 158 1.97 9.32 2.22
N LEU A 159 0.80 8.92 1.70
CA LEU A 159 -0.18 8.16 2.46
C LEU A 159 0.37 6.78 2.91
N SER A 160 1.14 6.12 2.05
CA SER A 160 1.78 4.83 2.37
C SER A 160 2.71 4.90 3.60
N SER A 161 3.27 6.08 3.88
CA SER A 161 4.17 6.30 5.02
C SER A 161 3.47 6.15 6.39
N TYR A 162 2.14 6.28 6.45
CA TYR A 162 1.40 6.09 7.71
C TYR A 162 1.49 4.67 8.28
N THR A 163 1.75 3.67 7.43
CA THR A 163 1.92 2.25 7.85
C THR A 163 3.07 2.03 8.82
N ARG A 164 4.06 2.93 8.81
CA ARG A 164 5.26 2.88 9.67
C ARG A 164 5.12 3.67 10.96
N PHE A 165 3.98 4.33 11.18
CA PHE A 165 3.75 5.21 12.32
C PHE A 165 4.91 6.20 12.56
N PRO A 166 5.31 7.00 11.55
CA PRO A 166 6.40 7.96 11.71
C PRO A 166 6.13 8.96 12.83
N VAL A 167 7.18 9.57 13.37
CA VAL A 167 7.05 10.54 14.48
C VAL A 167 6.34 11.82 14.01
N GLN A 168 6.59 12.22 12.77
CA GLN A 168 5.95 13.36 12.12
C GLN A 168 4.86 12.87 11.17
N GLU A 169 3.76 13.60 11.13
CA GLU A 169 2.63 13.28 10.27
C GLU A 169 3.03 13.46 8.79
N PRO A 170 2.95 12.42 7.94
CA PRO A 170 3.39 12.50 6.54
C PRO A 170 2.61 13.52 5.71
N ILE A 171 1.29 13.60 5.92
CA ILE A 171 0.42 14.58 5.27
C ILE A 171 -0.10 15.53 6.37
N PRO A 172 0.42 16.76 6.47
CA PRO A 172 0.12 17.65 7.57
C PRO A 172 -1.38 17.83 7.81
N CYS A 173 -1.86 17.58 9.03
CA CYS A 173 -3.25 17.73 9.46
C CYS A 173 -4.27 16.73 8.88
N TYR A 174 -3.84 15.71 8.13
CA TYR A 174 -4.74 14.68 7.59
C TYR A 174 -5.47 13.92 8.69
N THR A 175 -4.75 13.46 9.72
CA THR A 175 -5.30 12.75 10.88
C THR A 175 -6.29 13.61 11.66
N ARG A 176 -6.03 14.92 11.76
CA ARG A 176 -6.98 15.86 12.37
C ARG A 176 -8.28 15.94 11.57
N CYS A 177 -8.22 16.01 10.25
CA CYS A 177 -9.43 15.96 9.42
C CYS A 177 -10.23 14.68 9.72
N PHE A 178 -9.55 13.54 9.69
CA PHE A 178 -10.15 12.23 9.90
C PHE A 178 -10.80 12.12 11.29
N VAL A 179 -10.05 12.42 12.35
CA VAL A 179 -10.52 12.42 13.75
C VAL A 179 -11.72 13.33 13.95
N SER A 180 -11.72 14.50 13.32
CA SER A 180 -12.82 15.47 13.42
C SER A 180 -14.09 14.96 12.74
N LYS A 181 -13.99 14.43 11.52
CA LYS A 181 -15.15 13.94 10.76
C LYS A 181 -15.76 12.68 11.36
N MET A 182 -14.91 11.79 11.87
CA MET A 182 -15.30 10.57 12.58
C MET A 182 -15.75 10.83 14.03
N GLN A 183 -15.67 12.08 14.51
CA GLN A 183 -16.01 12.47 15.89
C GLN A 183 -15.28 11.64 16.96
N LEU A 184 -14.03 11.26 16.68
CA LEU A 184 -13.21 10.42 17.58
C LEU A 184 -12.64 11.22 18.74
N TYR A 185 -12.65 12.54 18.66
CA TYR A 185 -12.20 13.43 19.70
C TYR A 185 -13.25 14.48 20.02
N ASN A 186 -13.60 14.59 21.29
CA ASN A 186 -14.52 15.62 21.77
C ASN A 186 -13.73 16.87 22.15
N TYR A 187 -13.75 17.89 21.29
CA TYR A 187 -13.02 19.14 21.52
C TYR A 187 -13.52 19.93 22.74
N ARG A 188 -14.79 19.77 23.13
CA ARG A 188 -15.37 20.44 24.31
C ARG A 188 -14.90 19.79 25.61
N LEU A 189 -14.97 18.46 25.68
CA LEU A 189 -14.55 17.68 26.85
C LEU A 189 -13.05 17.36 26.86
N LYS A 190 -12.35 17.69 25.78
CA LYS A 190 -10.92 17.46 25.56
C LYS A 190 -10.47 16.00 25.72
N ASN A 191 -11.35 15.05 25.39
CA ASN A 191 -11.11 13.61 25.53
C ASN A 191 -11.37 12.83 24.24
N TRP A 192 -10.73 11.67 24.14
CA TRP A 192 -10.92 10.72 23.05
C TRP A 192 -12.15 9.85 23.29
N ASN A 193 -12.90 9.57 22.22
CA ASN A 193 -14.00 8.62 22.22
C ASN A 193 -13.46 7.23 21.91
N ILE A 194 -12.86 6.58 22.92
CA ILE A 194 -12.22 5.27 22.79
C ILE A 194 -13.19 4.21 22.26
N ALA A 195 -14.45 4.23 22.70
CA ALA A 195 -15.47 3.31 22.22
C ALA A 195 -15.75 3.48 20.71
N ALA A 196 -15.81 4.71 20.21
CA ALA A 196 -15.96 4.95 18.77
C ALA A 196 -14.71 4.52 18.00
N MET A 197 -13.51 4.77 18.52
CA MET A 197 -12.27 4.31 17.89
C MET A 197 -12.24 2.79 17.76
N GLN A 198 -12.57 2.06 18.83
CA GLN A 198 -12.62 0.59 18.81
C GLN A 198 -13.65 0.07 17.81
N ARG A 199 -14.86 0.63 17.83
CA ARG A 199 -15.95 0.22 16.94
C ARG A 199 -15.66 0.51 15.46
N LEU A 200 -15.08 1.68 15.15
CA LEU A 200 -14.95 2.15 13.77
C LEU A 200 -13.61 1.75 13.15
N LEU A 201 -12.57 1.62 13.97
CA LEU A 201 -11.17 1.47 13.55
C LEU A 201 -10.48 0.23 14.13
N GLY A 202 -11.11 -0.48 15.08
CA GLY A 202 -10.48 -1.62 15.75
C GLY A 202 -9.30 -1.25 16.65
N VAL A 203 -9.13 0.04 16.98
CA VAL A 203 -8.03 0.53 17.84
C VAL A 203 -8.57 1.42 18.96
N PRO A 204 -7.94 1.43 20.15
CA PRO A 204 -6.92 0.47 20.61
C PRO A 204 -7.49 -0.96 20.70
N ALA A 205 -6.64 -1.99 20.80
CA ALA A 205 -7.12 -3.37 20.96
C ALA A 205 -8.03 -3.52 22.20
N GLU A 206 -8.93 -4.49 22.17
CA GLU A 206 -9.77 -4.79 23.33
C GLU A 206 -8.87 -5.13 24.53
N HIS A 207 -9.08 -4.44 25.66
CA HIS A 207 -8.25 -4.50 26.88
C HIS A 207 -6.83 -3.93 26.80
N ALA A 208 -6.48 -3.19 25.76
CA ALA A 208 -5.17 -2.57 25.66
C ALA A 208 -4.88 -1.59 26.81
N ASN A 209 -3.63 -1.56 27.28
CA ASN A 209 -3.20 -0.55 28.25
C ASN A 209 -2.98 0.80 27.55
N ILE A 210 -3.93 1.72 27.76
CA ILE A 210 -3.93 3.06 27.14
C ILE A 210 -3.51 4.19 28.08
N GLU A 211 -3.09 3.90 29.31
CA GLU A 211 -2.76 4.93 30.30
C GLU A 211 -1.68 5.90 29.80
N ASN A 212 -0.66 5.35 29.13
CA ASN A 212 0.42 6.14 28.53
C ASN A 212 -0.09 7.07 27.42
N CYS A 213 -1.06 6.62 26.62
CA CYS A 213 -1.65 7.44 25.56
C CYS A 213 -2.52 8.55 26.15
N LEU A 214 -3.31 8.24 27.17
CA LEU A 214 -4.11 9.24 27.88
C LEU A 214 -3.21 10.30 28.56
N ALA A 215 -2.06 9.90 29.10
CA ALA A 215 -1.10 10.80 29.74
C ALA A 215 -0.46 11.81 28.75
N LEU A 216 -0.43 11.53 27.44
CA LEU A 216 0.07 12.46 26.43
C LEU A 216 -0.72 13.78 26.38
N SER A 217 -2.00 13.75 26.78
CA SER A 217 -2.84 14.95 26.84
C SER A 217 -2.25 16.06 27.72
N LYS A 218 -1.45 15.70 28.72
CA LYS A 218 -0.74 16.64 29.62
C LYS A 218 0.44 17.35 28.95
N ARG A 219 0.88 16.87 27.78
CA ARG A 219 2.07 17.35 27.04
C ARG A 219 1.71 17.91 25.66
N ARG A 220 0.44 18.27 25.44
CA ARG A 220 0.00 18.88 24.19
C ARG A 220 0.71 20.21 23.99
N ASN A 221 1.21 20.42 22.77
CA ASN A 221 1.74 21.71 22.33
C ASN A 221 0.64 22.50 21.60
N ASN A 222 0.94 23.72 21.14
CA ASN A 222 -0.01 24.56 20.41
C ASN A 222 -0.33 24.03 19.00
N PHE A 223 0.43 23.06 18.49
CA PHE A 223 0.26 22.51 17.14
C PHE A 223 -0.75 21.36 17.16
N MET A 224 -2.01 21.70 16.91
CA MET A 224 -3.14 20.77 17.03
C MET A 224 -2.98 19.47 16.23
N CYS A 225 -2.54 19.58 14.98
CA CYS A 225 -2.36 18.43 14.10
C CYS A 225 -1.29 17.47 14.65
N ALA A 226 -0.17 18.01 15.14
CA ALA A 226 0.94 17.21 15.66
C ALA A 226 0.54 16.39 16.89
N TRP A 227 -0.16 17.00 17.87
CA TRP A 227 -0.56 16.24 19.06
C TRP A 227 -1.72 15.28 18.78
N ILE A 228 -2.67 15.62 17.89
CA ILE A 228 -3.74 14.69 17.48
C ILE A 228 -3.12 13.45 16.83
N TYR A 229 -2.20 13.65 15.89
CA TYR A 229 -1.51 12.56 15.22
C TYR A 229 -0.75 11.69 16.22
N LYS A 230 0.04 12.29 17.10
CA LYS A 230 0.81 11.58 18.12
C LYS A 230 -0.07 10.74 19.05
N GLU A 231 -1.18 11.31 19.53
CA GLU A 231 -2.11 10.61 20.42
C GLU A 231 -2.83 9.48 19.67
N MET A 232 -3.32 9.72 18.45
CA MET A 232 -3.94 8.70 17.59
C MET A 232 -2.99 7.53 17.33
N THR A 233 -1.74 7.81 16.95
CA THR A 233 -0.69 6.81 16.75
C THR A 233 -0.43 6.00 18.02
N CYS A 234 -0.42 6.63 19.19
CA CYS A 234 -0.28 5.90 20.45
C CYS A 234 -1.42 4.89 20.65
N PHE A 235 -2.68 5.30 20.44
CA PHE A 235 -3.81 4.39 20.56
C PHE A 235 -3.76 3.25 19.54
N SER A 236 -3.36 3.53 18.30
CA SER A 236 -3.19 2.51 17.25
C SER A 236 -2.14 1.46 17.59
N LEU A 237 -1.14 1.81 18.40
CA LEU A 237 -0.05 0.94 18.80
C LEU A 237 -0.25 0.29 20.19
N ALA A 238 -1.28 0.69 20.94
CA ALA A 238 -1.55 0.18 22.27
C ALA A 238 -1.99 -1.29 22.21
N LYS A 239 -1.46 -2.11 23.13
CA LYS A 239 -1.69 -3.55 23.23
C LYS A 239 -2.26 -3.93 24.58
#